data_AF-A0A455VM03-F1
#
_entry.id   AF-A0A455VM03-F1
#
_cell.length_a   1.000
_cell.length_b   1.000
_cell.length_c   1.000
_cell.angle_alpha   90.00
_cell.angle_beta   90.00
_cell.angle_gamma   90.00
#
_symmetry.space_group_name_H-M   'P 1'
#
loop_
_entity.id
_entity.type
_entity.pdbx_description
1 polymer ?
#
loop_
_entity_poly.entity_id
_entity_poly.type
_entity_poly.pdbx_seq_one_letter_code
_entity_poly.pdbx_strand_id
1 'polypeptide(L)' 'MGVGESDIRVNFGGVTFFSGDHLYADNTGIILSEDPLDIE' A
#
# COMPACT_ATOMS: atom_id res chain seq x y z
N MET A 1 -15.85 -20.47 6.64
CA MET A 1 -15.42 -19.09 6.98
C MET A 1 -14.03 -18.91 6.39
N GLY A 2 -13.77 -17.77 5.74
CA GLY A 2 -12.43 -17.48 5.21
C GLY A 2 -11.47 -17.19 6.36
N VAL A 3 -10.23 -17.68 6.28
CA VAL A 3 -9.16 -17.36 7.23
C VAL A 3 -8.48 -16.08 6.75
N GLY A 4 -8.36 -15.08 7.63
CA GLY A 4 -7.70 -13.82 7.34
C GLY A 4 -8.31 -12.66 8.11
N GLU A 5 -7.59 -11.54 8.12
CA GLU A 5 -8.02 -10.27 8.71
C GLU A 5 -8.05 -9.20 7.61
N SER A 6 -9.08 -8.36 7.62
CA SER A 6 -9.22 -7.22 6.70
C SER A 6 -8.96 -5.91 7.46
N ASP A 7 -8.55 -4.88 6.73
CA ASP A 7 -8.32 -3.52 7.27
C ASP A 7 -7.32 -3.44 8.43
N ILE A 8 -6.37 -4.38 8.46
CA ILE A 8 -5.23 -4.33 9.38
C ILE A 8 -4.00 -3.77 8.67
N ARG A 9 -3.11 -3.13 9.44
CA ARG A 9 -1.80 -2.76 8.94
C ARG A 9 -1.00 -4.02 8.57
N VAL A 10 -0.30 -3.98 7.44
CA VAL A 10 0.56 -5.08 6.98
C VAL A 10 1.97 -4.57 6.71
N ASN A 11 2.99 -5.41 6.89
CA ASN A 11 4.38 -5.05 6.65
C ASN A 11 5.06 -6.12 5.78
N PHE A 12 5.61 -5.70 4.64
CA PHE A 12 6.42 -6.53 3.76
C PHE A 12 7.34 -5.66 2.91
N GLY A 13 8.45 -6.22 2.43
CA GLY A 13 9.41 -5.46 1.62
C GLY A 13 10.04 -4.26 2.33
N GLY A 14 10.02 -4.23 3.67
CA GLY A 14 10.49 -3.10 4.48
C GLY A 14 9.51 -1.92 4.56
N VAL A 15 8.30 -2.05 4.01
CA VAL A 15 7.27 -1.00 3.98
C VAL A 15 6.09 -1.44 4.84
N THR A 16 5.50 -0.50 5.58
CA THR A 16 4.25 -0.71 6.33
C THR A 16 3.11 -0.04 5.58
N PHE A 17 2.03 -0.77 5.35
CA PHE A 17 0.84 -0.32 4.62
C PHE A 17 -0.31 -0.14 5.61
N PHE A 18 -1.03 0.96 5.47
CA PHE A 18 -2.25 1.28 6.20
C PHE A 18 -3.42 1.29 5.22
N SER A 19 -4.62 0.95 5.71
CA SER A 19 -5.84 1.12 4.93
C SER A 19 -6.02 2.60 4.59
N GLY A 20 -6.16 2.91 3.30
CA GLY A 20 -6.30 4.27 2.80
C GLY A 20 -5.06 4.82 2.11
N ASP A 21 -3.88 4.20 2.31
CA ASP A 21 -2.67 4.62 1.60
C ASP A 21 -2.82 4.48 0.08
N HIS A 22 -2.08 5.33 -0.64
CA HIS A 22 -2.00 5.34 -2.09
C HIS A 22 -0.75 4.60 -2.58
N LEU A 23 -0.96 3.59 -3.43
CA LEU A 23 0.10 2.77 -4.00
C LEU A 23 0.27 3.08 -5.48
N TYR A 24 1.52 3.30 -5.89
CA TYR A 24 1.90 3.53 -7.29
C TYR A 24 2.96 2.51 -7.69
N ALA A 25 2.81 1.92 -8.87
CA ALA A 25 3.69 0.86 -9.35
C ALA A 25 3.97 1.01 -10.84
N ASP A 26 5.22 0.76 -11.22
CA ASP A 26 5.67 0.66 -12.59
C ASP A 26 6.70 -0.49 -12.75
N ASN A 27 7.39 -0.54 -13.88
CA ASN A 27 8.40 -1.56 -14.13
C ASN A 27 9.69 -1.40 -13.29
N THR A 28 9.89 -0.23 -12.67
CA THR A 28 11.05 0.07 -11.83
C THR A 28 10.80 -0.35 -10.39
N GLY A 29 9.58 -0.15 -9.88
CA GLY A 29 9.23 -0.54 -8.52
C GLY A 29 7.87 -0.06 -8.05
N ILE A 30 7.73 0.00 -6.73
CA ILE A 30 6.50 0.39 -6.03
C ILE A 30 6.85 1.49 -5.02
N ILE A 31 6.01 2.53 -4.96
CA ILE A 31 6.06 3.56 -3.92
C ILE A 31 4.71 3.65 -3.20
N LEU A 32 4.76 4.12 -1.95
CA LEU A 32 3.62 4.30 -1.06
C LEU A 32 3.54 5.75 -0.60
N SER A 33 2.33 6.32 -0.56
CA SER A 33 2.06 7.68 -0.09
C SER A 33 0.80 7.71 0.77
N GLU A 34 0.80 8.51 1.84
CA GLU A 34 -0.36 8.71 2.71
C GLU A 34 -1.45 9.54 1.99
N ASP A 35 -1.04 10.55 1.23
CA ASP A 35 -1.91 11.37 0.38
C ASP A 35 -1.75 11.02 -1.11
N PRO A 36 -2.76 11.23 -1.96
CA PRO A 36 -2.62 11.04 -3.39
C PRO A 36 -1.53 11.97 -3.97
N LEU A 37 -0.61 11.40 -4.75
CA LEU A 37 0.31 12.16 -5.57
C LEU A 37 -0.43 12.82 -6.73
N ASP A 38 0.02 14.02 -7.10
CA ASP A 38 -0.40 14.66 -8.35
C ASP A 38 0.29 13.96 -9.52
N ILE A 39 -0.51 13.35 -10.38
CA ILE A 39 -0.08 12.59 -11.56
C ILE A 39 -0.80 13.19 -12.77
N GLU A 40 -0.02 13.61 -13.76
CA GLU A 40 -0.49 14.22 -15.02
C GLU A 40 -1.12 13.19 -15.98
#